data_AF-A0A0B6YX92-F1
#
_entry.id   AF-A0A0B6YX92-F1
#
_cell.length_a   1.000
_cell.length_b   1.000
_cell.length_c   1.000
_cell.angle_alpha   90.00
_cell.angle_beta   90.00
_cell.angle_gamma   90.00
#
_symmetry.space_group_name_H-M   'P 1'
#
loop_
_entity.id
_entity.type
_entity.pdbx_description
1 polymer ?
#
loop_
_entity_poly.entity_id
_entity_poly.type
_entity_poly.pdbx_seq_one_letter_code
_entity_poly.pdbx_strand_id
1 'polypeptide(L)'
;IRRCWAEEPTERPDFQQLRTVIKKLNKDGDKGDILDNLLSRMEQYANNLEALVEERTSDYLQEKKKAEELLYNMLPRYVASQLIRGETISAEWYDGVTIYFSDICGFTSLSAESTPMQVVDLLNDLYTCFDSIVE
;
A
#
# COMPACT_ATOMS: atom_id res chain seq x y z
N ILE A 1 -23.11 16.27 -48.40
CA ILE A 1 -22.84 17.71 -48.19
C ILE A 1 -22.90 18.52 -49.49
N ARG A 2 -22.16 18.17 -50.56
CA ARG A 2 -22.17 18.93 -51.84
C ARG A 2 -23.56 19.21 -52.44
N ARG A 3 -24.48 18.23 -52.42
CA ARG A 3 -25.87 18.39 -52.92
C ARG A 3 -26.73 19.35 -52.09
N CYS A 4 -26.36 19.62 -50.84
CA CYS A 4 -27.11 20.53 -49.97
C CYS A 4 -26.80 22.01 -50.28
N TRP A 5 -25.76 22.27 -51.08
CA TRP A 5 -25.28 23.59 -51.48
C TRP A 5 -25.52 23.86 -52.98
N ALA A 6 -26.48 23.16 -53.60
CA ALA A 6 -26.84 23.43 -54.99
C ALA A 6 -27.34 24.88 -55.15
N GLU A 7 -26.93 25.53 -56.23
CA GLU A 7 -27.32 26.93 -56.50
C GLU A 7 -28.84 27.03 -56.68
N GLU A 8 -29.43 26.04 -57.35
CA GLU A 8 -30.87 25.96 -57.55
C GLU A 8 -31.58 25.39 -56.29
N PRO A 9 -32.56 26.10 -55.69
CA PRO A 9 -33.20 25.68 -54.44
C PRO A 9 -33.96 24.36 -54.52
N THR A 10 -34.48 24.00 -55.70
CA THR A 10 -35.28 22.80 -55.94
C THR A 10 -34.44 21.52 -56.04
N GLU A 11 -33.14 21.65 -56.31
CA GLU A 11 -32.20 20.51 -56.37
C GLU A 11 -31.61 20.16 -55.00
N ARG A 12 -31.86 21.00 -53.99
CA ARG A 12 -31.42 20.73 -52.62
C ARG A 12 -32.31 19.62 -52.04
N PRO A 13 -31.71 18.61 -51.40
CA PRO A 13 -32.47 17.52 -50.81
C PRO A 13 -33.39 18.05 -49.71
N ASP A 14 -34.62 17.57 -49.70
CA ASP A 14 -35.58 17.90 -48.66
C ASP A 14 -35.21 17.25 -47.32
N PHE A 15 -35.89 17.68 -46.25
CA PHE A 15 -35.60 17.19 -44.90
C PHE A 15 -35.82 15.68 -44.73
N GLN A 16 -36.77 15.08 -45.47
CA GLN A 16 -37.01 13.63 -45.43
C GLN A 16 -35.88 12.86 -46.12
N GLN A 17 -35.39 13.38 -47.24
CA GLN A 17 -34.24 12.84 -47.98
C GLN A 17 -32.96 12.95 -47.15
N LEU A 18 -32.71 14.10 -46.52
CA LEU A 18 -31.58 14.29 -45.59
C LEU A 18 -31.66 13.32 -44.42
N ARG A 19 -32.82 13.16 -43.79
CA ARG A 19 -33.02 12.22 -42.69
C ARG A 19 -32.76 10.78 -43.12
N THR A 20 -33.13 10.41 -44.35
CA THR A 20 -32.89 9.08 -44.91
C THR A 20 -31.41 8.85 -45.22
N VAL A 21 -30.72 9.87 -45.73
CA VAL A 21 -29.27 9.83 -45.99
C VAL A 21 -28.48 9.76 -44.69
N ILE A 22 -28.83 10.56 -43.69
CA ILE A 22 -28.21 10.53 -42.36
C ILE A 22 -28.48 9.19 -41.67
N LYS A 23 -29.70 8.66 -41.73
CA LYS A 23 -30.01 7.31 -41.23
C LYS A 23 -29.24 6.20 -41.97
N LYS A 24 -28.97 6.36 -43.27
CA LYS A 24 -28.15 5.42 -44.05
C LYS A 24 -26.65 5.55 -43.73
N LEU A 25 -26.18 6.74 -43.40
CA LEU A 25 -24.80 6.98 -42.96
C LEU A 25 -24.59 6.47 -41.52
N ASN A 26 -25.59 6.62 -40.66
CA ASN A 26 -25.61 6.11 -39.29
C ASN A 26 -26.10 4.65 -39.18
N LYS A 27 -26.36 3.95 -40.31
CA LYS A 27 -26.88 2.57 -40.28
C LYS A 27 -25.90 1.60 -39.62
N ASP A 28 -24.61 1.93 -39.61
CA ASP A 28 -23.55 1.15 -38.99
C ASP A 28 -22.97 1.80 -37.70
N GLY A 29 -23.48 2.97 -37.27
CA GLY A 29 -22.75 3.83 -36.30
C GLY A 29 -23.47 4.23 -35.00
N ASP A 30 -24.72 3.83 -34.74
CA ASP A 30 -25.56 4.53 -33.75
C ASP A 30 -26.23 3.65 -32.66
N LYS A 31 -25.79 2.39 -32.44
CA LYS A 31 -26.50 1.53 -31.47
C LYS A 31 -25.67 0.71 -30.47
N GLY A 32 -24.35 0.71 -30.54
CA GLY A 32 -23.55 -0.08 -29.60
C GLY A 32 -22.14 0.48 -29.42
N ASP A 33 -21.48 0.88 -30.49
CA ASP A 33 -20.03 1.02 -30.46
C ASP A 33 -19.48 2.07 -29.48
N ILE A 34 -20.08 3.26 -29.36
CA ILE A 34 -19.58 4.30 -28.44
C ILE A 34 -19.91 3.97 -26.98
N LEU A 35 -21.14 3.49 -26.73
CA LEU A 35 -21.64 3.22 -25.39
C LEU A 35 -21.03 1.94 -24.84
N ASP A 36 -20.87 0.91 -25.67
CA ASP A 36 -20.19 -0.34 -25.36
C ASP A 36 -18.68 -0.14 -25.19
N ASN A 37 -18.04 0.72 -25.99
CA ASN A 37 -16.63 1.08 -25.76
C ASN A 37 -16.44 1.84 -24.44
N LEU A 38 -17.36 2.75 -24.11
CA LEU A 38 -17.33 3.47 -22.84
C LEU A 38 -17.57 2.52 -21.65
N LEU A 39 -18.55 1.63 -21.75
CA LEU A 39 -18.82 0.58 -20.75
C LEU A 39 -17.60 -0.34 -20.57
N SER A 40 -17.01 -0.83 -21.66
CA SER A 40 -15.83 -1.68 -21.64
C SER A 40 -14.62 -0.97 -21.02
N ARG A 41 -14.42 0.32 -21.33
CA ARG A 41 -13.37 1.11 -20.67
C ARG A 41 -13.65 1.28 -19.19
N MET A 42 -14.89 1.58 -18.80
CA MET A 42 -15.26 1.71 -17.39
C MET A 42 -15.05 0.41 -16.62
N GLU A 43 -15.37 -0.73 -17.22
CA GLU A 43 -15.13 -2.05 -16.65
C GLU A 43 -13.62 -2.34 -16.52
N GLN A 44 -12.82 -2.03 -17.54
CA GLN A 44 -11.36 -2.12 -17.45
C GLN A 44 -10.79 -1.20 -16.35
N TYR A 45 -11.28 0.03 -16.22
CA TYR A 45 -10.87 0.92 -15.15
C TYR A 45 -11.24 0.38 -13.78
N ALA A 46 -12.43 -0.19 -13.61
CA ALA A 46 -12.87 -0.79 -12.36
C ALA A 46 -11.98 -1.98 -11.97
N ASN A 47 -11.72 -2.91 -12.90
CA ASN A 47 -10.86 -4.07 -12.66
C ASN A 47 -9.41 -3.65 -12.35
N ASN A 48 -8.87 -2.68 -13.09
CA ASN A 48 -7.52 -2.16 -12.82
C ASN A 48 -7.43 -1.47 -11.46
N LEU A 49 -8.48 -0.73 -11.07
CA LEU A 49 -8.55 -0.08 -9.75
C LEU A 49 -8.61 -1.13 -8.64
N GLU A 50 -9.41 -2.18 -8.82
CA GLU A 50 -9.52 -3.28 -7.86
C GLU A 50 -8.18 -4.00 -7.68
N ALA A 51 -7.50 -4.34 -8.78
CA ALA A 51 -6.17 -4.94 -8.74
C ALA A 51 -5.14 -4.01 -8.06
N LEU A 52 -5.18 -2.71 -8.35
CA LEU A 52 -4.29 -1.74 -7.71
C LEU A 52 -4.58 -1.60 -6.21
N VAL A 53 -5.85 -1.59 -5.82
CA VAL A 53 -6.25 -1.56 -4.40
C VAL A 53 -5.79 -2.83 -3.68
N GLU A 54 -5.93 -3.99 -4.31
CA GLU A 54 -5.46 -5.27 -3.76
C GLU A 54 -3.94 -5.26 -3.56
N GLU A 55 -3.18 -4.85 -4.57
CA GLU A 55 -1.71 -4.70 -4.50
C GLU A 55 -1.30 -3.78 -3.34
N ARG A 56 -1.87 -2.57 -3.28
CA ARG A 56 -1.56 -1.60 -2.22
C ARG A 56 -1.97 -2.08 -0.83
N THR A 57 -3.08 -2.79 -0.73
CA THR A 57 -3.54 -3.36 0.53
C THR A 57 -2.58 -4.47 1.00
N SER A 58 -2.10 -5.30 0.07
CA SER A 58 -1.07 -6.31 0.36
C SER A 58 0.22 -5.70 0.87
N ASP A 59 0.75 -4.67 0.18
CA ASP A 59 1.95 -3.95 0.59
C ASP A 59 1.79 -3.33 1.99
N TYR A 60 0.64 -2.69 2.24
CA TYR A 60 0.31 -2.12 3.53
C TYR A 60 0.28 -3.17 4.63
N LEU A 61 -0.35 -4.32 4.39
CA LEU A 61 -0.42 -5.41 5.37
C LEU A 61 0.96 -5.98 5.68
N GLN A 62 1.83 -6.10 4.68
CA GLN A 62 3.20 -6.56 4.88
C GLN A 62 4.00 -5.58 5.75
N GLU A 63 3.90 -4.27 5.46
CA GLU A 63 4.64 -3.26 6.22
C GLU A 63 4.08 -3.11 7.65
N LYS A 64 2.76 -3.18 7.80
CA LYS A 64 2.09 -3.25 9.09
C LYS A 64 2.61 -4.42 9.92
N LYS A 65 2.71 -5.61 9.33
CA LYS A 65 3.21 -6.81 10.02
C LYS A 65 4.64 -6.62 10.53
N LYS A 66 5.55 -6.06 9.71
CA LYS A 66 6.93 -5.77 10.14
C LYS A 66 6.97 -4.79 11.31
N ALA A 67 6.14 -3.74 11.25
CA ALA A 67 6.05 -2.75 12.33
C ALA A 67 5.54 -3.37 13.65
N GLU A 68 4.54 -4.25 13.57
CA GLU A 68 4.04 -4.98 14.75
C GLU A 68 5.09 -5.95 15.31
N GLU A 69 5.79 -6.71 14.47
CA GLU A 69 6.90 -7.59 14.89
C GLU A 69 8.01 -6.82 15.59
N LEU A 70 8.40 -5.65 15.06
CA LEU A 70 9.38 -4.79 15.69
C LEU A 70 8.94 -4.34 17.10
N LEU A 71 7.66 -4.01 17.27
CA LEU A 71 7.13 -3.61 18.57
C LEU A 71 7.18 -4.77 19.59
N TYR A 72 6.89 -5.99 19.15
CA TYR A 72 6.99 -7.18 20.00
C TYR A 72 8.43 -7.52 20.41
N ASN A 73 9.43 -7.12 19.63
CA ASN A 73 10.83 -7.31 19.98
C ASN A 73 11.34 -6.27 20.99
N MET A 74 10.71 -5.09 21.08
CA MET A 74 11.14 -4.02 21.98
C MET A 74 10.40 -4.01 23.32
N LEU A 75 9.16 -4.51 23.36
CA LEU A 75 8.27 -4.40 24.51
C LEU A 75 7.64 -5.75 24.86
N PRO A 76 7.26 -5.97 26.13
CA PRO A 76 6.45 -7.12 26.50
C PRO A 76 5.19 -7.22 25.63
N ARG A 77 4.83 -8.43 25.19
CA ARG A 77 3.74 -8.66 24.23
C ARG A 77 2.43 -7.98 24.62
N TYR A 78 2.09 -7.99 25.91
CA TYR A 78 0.88 -7.35 26.42
C TYR A 78 0.88 -5.83 26.17
N VAL A 79 1.98 -5.15 26.48
CA VAL A 79 2.16 -3.70 26.28
C VAL A 79 2.14 -3.35 24.79
N ALA A 80 2.86 -4.13 23.96
CA ALA A 80 2.87 -3.96 22.52
C ALA A 80 1.46 -4.08 21.92
N SER A 81 0.68 -5.09 22.31
CA SER A 81 -0.69 -5.28 21.83
C SER A 81 -1.64 -4.13 22.21
N GLN A 82 -1.49 -3.54 23.40
CA GLN A 82 -2.27 -2.35 23.80
C GLN A 82 -1.92 -1.13 22.95
N LEU A 83 -0.63 -0.89 22.71
CA LEU A 83 -0.17 0.21 21.86
C LEU A 83 -0.67 0.08 20.41
N ILE A 84 -0.66 -1.13 19.84
CA ILE A 84 -1.18 -1.40 18.50
C ILE A 84 -2.67 -1.04 18.40
N ARG A 85 -3.43 -1.23 19.48
CA ARG A 85 -4.86 -0.87 19.55
C ARG A 85 -5.10 0.62 19.83
N GLY A 86 -4.04 1.41 20.05
CA GLY A 86 -4.14 2.81 20.43
C GLY A 86 -4.65 3.02 21.86
N GLU A 87 -4.53 2.00 22.71
CA GLU A 87 -4.93 2.06 24.12
C GLU A 87 -3.86 2.79 24.96
N THR A 88 -4.29 3.51 25.99
CA THR A 88 -3.37 4.13 26.96
C THR A 88 -2.89 3.09 27.97
N ILE A 89 -1.58 2.98 28.16
CA ILE A 89 -1.00 2.07 29.15
C ILE A 89 -0.98 2.74 30.53
N SER A 90 -1.62 2.12 31.52
CA SER A 90 -1.50 2.52 32.91
C SER A 90 -0.23 1.94 33.54
N ALA A 91 0.40 2.68 34.46
CA ALA A 91 1.49 2.13 35.25
C ALA A 91 0.99 0.93 36.08
N GLU A 92 1.68 -0.20 35.97
CA GLU A 92 1.38 -1.40 36.73
C GLU A 92 2.28 -1.51 37.96
N TRP A 93 1.73 -2.07 39.03
CA TRP A 93 2.46 -2.42 40.23
C TRP A 93 2.45 -3.94 40.39
N TYR A 94 3.61 -4.50 40.72
CA TYR A 94 3.81 -5.94 40.89
C TYR A 94 4.19 -6.23 42.35
N ASP A 95 3.52 -7.21 42.97
CA ASP A 95 3.76 -7.62 44.36
C ASP A 95 5.20 -8.11 44.62
N GLY A 96 5.85 -8.65 43.58
CA GLY A 96 7.23 -9.12 43.65
C GLY A 96 7.88 -9.19 42.27
N VAL A 97 9.09 -8.64 42.17
CA VAL A 97 9.92 -8.69 40.97
C VAL A 97 11.35 -9.03 41.37
N THR A 98 12.06 -9.75 40.50
CA THR A 98 13.50 -9.99 40.62
C THR A 98 14.19 -9.16 39.56
N ILE A 99 15.10 -8.29 39.97
CA ILE A 99 15.89 -7.45 39.05
C ILE A 99 17.31 -8.00 39.01
N TYR A 100 17.79 -8.30 37.82
CA TYR A 100 19.16 -8.71 37.58
C TYR A 100 19.98 -7.53 37.05
N PHE A 101 21.06 -7.21 37.76
CA PHE A 101 22.05 -6.23 37.32
C PHE A 101 23.35 -6.94 37.01
N SER A 102 23.88 -6.72 35.81
CA SER A 102 25.19 -7.23 35.40
C SER A 102 26.03 -6.13 34.78
N ASP A 103 27.33 -6.23 35.00
CA ASP A 103 28.35 -5.37 34.38
C ASP A 103 29.49 -6.23 33.84
N ILE A 104 30.19 -5.74 32.83
CA ILE A 104 31.35 -6.40 32.24
C ILE A 104 32.59 -5.97 33.02
N CYS A 105 33.16 -6.90 33.78
CA CYS A 105 34.37 -6.64 34.56
C CYS A 105 35.51 -6.15 33.66
N GLY A 106 36.09 -4.98 33.98
CA GLY A 106 37.24 -4.43 33.25
C GLY A 106 36.91 -3.85 31.88
N PHE A 107 35.63 -3.62 31.55
CA PHE A 107 35.21 -3.10 30.24
C PHE A 107 35.91 -1.79 29.86
N THR A 108 36.12 -0.87 30.81
CA THR A 108 36.82 0.40 30.54
C THR A 108 38.23 0.18 29.99
N SER A 109 39.03 -0.69 30.62
CA SER A 109 40.38 -1.01 30.17
C SER A 109 40.35 -1.73 28.82
N LEU A 110 39.46 -2.72 28.66
CA LEU A 110 39.29 -3.48 27.43
C LEU A 110 38.94 -2.56 26.25
N SER A 111 38.02 -1.61 26.45
CA SER A 111 37.58 -0.66 25.43
C SER A 111 38.66 0.38 25.08
N ALA A 112 39.53 0.72 26.02
CA ALA A 112 40.62 1.68 25.80
C ALA A 112 41.76 1.09 24.94
N GLU A 113 41.94 -0.23 24.98
CA GLU A 113 42.98 -0.95 24.22
C GLU A 113 42.46 -1.53 22.89
N SER A 114 41.14 -1.53 22.68
CA SER A 114 40.48 -2.10 21.50
C SER A 114 40.09 -1.05 20.48
N THR A 115 39.99 -1.46 19.21
CA THR A 115 39.37 -0.60 18.19
C THR A 115 37.85 -0.53 18.40
N PRO A 116 37.18 0.56 18.00
CA PRO A 116 35.74 0.67 18.13
C PRO A 116 34.96 -0.50 17.51
N MET A 117 35.43 -1.03 16.37
CA MET A 117 34.77 -2.15 15.71
C MET A 117 34.86 -3.44 16.54
N GLN A 118 36.02 -3.73 17.12
CA GLN A 118 36.20 -4.90 18.00
C GLN A 118 35.32 -4.84 19.25
N VAL A 119 35.11 -3.64 19.81
CA VAL A 119 34.20 -3.46 20.95
C VAL A 119 32.76 -3.72 20.53
N VAL A 120 32.35 -3.25 19.35
CA VAL A 120 31.00 -3.49 18.81
C VAL A 120 30.78 -4.99 18.58
N ASP A 121 31.73 -5.67 17.93
CA ASP A 121 31.64 -7.11 17.66
C ASP A 121 31.50 -7.92 18.96
N LEU A 122 32.33 -7.61 19.96
CA LEU A 122 32.25 -8.25 21.28
C LEU A 122 30.89 -8.06 21.96
N LEU A 123 30.39 -6.82 21.98
CA LEU A 123 29.10 -6.52 22.60
C LEU A 123 27.95 -7.20 21.85
N ASN A 124 28.01 -7.21 20.52
CA ASN A 124 27.02 -7.86 19.69
C ASN A 124 26.98 -9.37 19.95
N ASP A 125 28.14 -10.04 20.03
CA ASP A 125 28.22 -11.47 20.35
C ASP A 125 27.69 -11.77 21.76
N LEU A 126 28.04 -10.93 22.74
CA LEU A 126 27.60 -11.10 24.13
C LEU A 126 26.07 -10.99 24.25
N TYR A 127 25.47 -9.92 23.72
CA TYR A 127 24.03 -9.70 23.82
C TYR A 127 23.25 -10.67 22.95
N THR A 128 23.77 -11.06 21.77
CA THR A 128 23.15 -12.13 20.97
C THR A 128 23.10 -13.45 21.74
N CYS A 129 24.16 -13.76 22.50
CA CYS A 129 24.16 -14.95 23.35
C CYS A 129 23.13 -14.84 24.48
N PHE A 130 23.03 -13.70 25.15
CA PHE A 130 22.02 -13.49 26.19
C PHE A 130 20.60 -13.55 25.65
N ASP A 131 20.32 -12.92 24.52
CA ASP A 131 19.01 -12.95 23.88
C ASP A 131 18.61 -14.39 23.55
N SER A 132 19.56 -15.23 23.07
CA SER A 132 19.31 -16.65 22.79
C SER A 132 18.97 -17.51 24.02
N ILE A 133 19.35 -17.07 25.22
CA ILE A 133 19.04 -17.76 26.49
C ILE A 133 17.68 -17.29 27.05
N VAL A 134 17.29 -16.05 26.74
CA VAL A 134 16.09 -15.39 27.28
C VAL A 134 14.85 -15.62 26.40
N GLU A 135 15.02 -15.82 25.09
CA GLU A 135 13.96 -16.32 24.18
C GLU A 135 13.43 -17.71 24.58
#